data_AF-A0A9W8RS99-F1
#
_entry.id   AF-A0A9W8RS99-F1
#
_cell.length_a   1.000
_cell.length_b   1.000
_cell.length_c   1.000
_cell.angle_alpha   90.00
_cell.angle_beta   90.00
_cell.angle_gamma   90.00
#
_symmetry.space_group_name_H-M   'P 1'
#
loop_
_entity.id
_entity.type
_entity.pdbx_description
1 polymer ?
#
loop_
_entity_poly.entity_id
_entity_poly.type
_entity_poly.pdbx_seq_one_letter_code
_entity_poly.pdbx_strand_id
1 'polypeptide(L)'
;MQVLSLPQQDSLVHKAILCPDTPECLIPVNLRLQATNKQRASTLATTIHTSPSNPSVSISYNVLRTGPGPSAKDTFRRTLLESLRQIWKNGATEARFIKLVDVLQRDGCALFAGLIDTSSFTGLIDDYTAIMDNSASHAFLHSFGNLIEHPNFIRNSAFNNAIIHPLLVAMMAYAMGGPVRMTNARGKDTQPISVNAQDNMLHVDNTPFREEYKILLGWERGPPKVPTGQNFTFLPGTHKGNRQVRQLSKDSPAWFTENDSLFNTNESINSLFEFQRNIIGEQDPVVIEVNYPDQPVTALFSAASLVHHRYRNKKGHPRSCVIYAFHLASDHPGALGDFTNSGVPQTMVDLLLGYQDGSESNIDTFCSLLRSTAAAIEDKIDEILNQEHTSCLISTVSLALSGRDLDCWRREVTRAPSASQLKYEDGHFLSFPESNISRDLLVDKLSSAMAFDKHGLLDLIIYQDGHEEIRKPARKSIWTLSKDHIKEVVGSWLPAVEAYNFTIRDVQDPASLQIEAQKVASNIQESFPTVHFDRESIDPHTQRVSSMHQLILDLVCKRV
;
A
#
# COMPACT_ATOMS: atom_id res chain seq x y z
N MET A 1 -9.26 31.05 -8.95
CA MET A 1 -8.35 30.91 -7.80
C MET A 1 -8.85 31.88 -6.73
N GLN A 2 -9.78 31.44 -5.88
CA GLN A 2 -10.33 32.28 -4.82
C GLN A 2 -9.33 32.27 -3.66
N VAL A 3 -8.72 33.42 -3.41
CA VAL A 3 -7.90 33.65 -2.23
C VAL A 3 -8.82 33.49 -1.03
N LEU A 4 -8.66 32.40 -0.28
CA LEU A 4 -9.32 32.23 1.01
C LEU A 4 -8.82 33.34 1.92
N SER A 5 -9.67 34.33 2.18
CA SER A 5 -9.49 35.29 3.26
C SER A 5 -9.44 34.51 4.57
N LEU A 6 -8.32 34.63 5.30
CA LEU A 6 -8.19 34.16 6.68
C LEU A 6 -9.40 34.65 7.48
N PRO A 7 -10.13 33.78 8.21
CA PRO A 7 -11.07 34.25 9.20
C PRO A 7 -10.27 35.01 10.26
N GLN A 8 -10.66 36.25 10.55
CA GLN A 8 -10.30 36.88 11.82
C GLN A 8 -10.89 36.01 12.93
N GLN A 9 -10.03 35.21 13.59
CA GLN A 9 -10.40 34.45 14.77
C GLN A 9 -10.42 35.40 15.98
N ASP A 10 -11.60 35.96 16.26
CA ASP A 10 -11.99 36.30 17.61
C ASP A 10 -12.71 35.08 18.22
N SER A 11 -12.28 34.66 19.42
CA SER A 11 -12.87 33.62 20.31
C SER A 11 -12.64 32.16 19.84
N LEU A 12 -12.22 31.18 20.64
CA LEU A 12 -11.92 31.01 22.07
C LEU A 12 -10.69 30.09 22.17
N VAL A 13 -9.56 30.64 22.58
CA VAL A 13 -8.38 29.85 22.95
C VAL A 13 -8.66 29.19 24.30
N HIS A 14 -8.76 27.86 24.34
CA HIS A 14 -8.47 27.13 25.56
C HIS A 14 -7.01 27.42 25.93
N LYS A 15 -6.80 28.41 26.80
CA LYS A 15 -5.52 28.70 27.43
C LYS A 15 -5.16 27.51 28.33
N ALA A 16 -4.44 26.54 27.80
CA ALA A 16 -3.50 25.78 28.61
C ALA A 16 -2.39 26.75 29.01
N ILE A 17 -2.49 27.30 30.22
CA ILE A 17 -1.42 28.08 30.83
C ILE A 17 -0.31 27.09 31.19
N LEU A 18 0.63 26.88 30.26
CA LEU A 18 1.92 26.31 30.58
C LEU A 18 2.74 27.45 31.22
N CYS A 19 3.11 27.28 32.50
CA CYS A 19 4.06 28.15 33.17
C CYS A 19 5.40 28.16 32.40
N PRO A 20 6.13 29.29 32.40
CA PRO A 20 7.31 29.45 31.57
C PRO A 20 8.48 28.63 32.12
N ASP A 21 9.08 27.82 31.26
CA ASP A 21 10.40 27.26 31.45
C ASP A 21 11.43 28.38 31.68
N THR A 22 12.47 28.09 32.44
CA THR A 22 13.59 28.99 32.75
C THR A 22 14.16 29.67 31.49
N PRO A 23 14.68 30.91 31.58
CA PRO A 23 15.23 31.67 30.44
C PRO A 23 16.28 30.94 29.59
N GLU A 24 16.90 29.89 30.14
CA GLU A 24 17.87 29.01 29.47
C GLU A 24 17.26 28.04 28.45
N CYS A 25 15.92 27.90 28.40
CA CYS A 25 15.18 27.08 27.43
C CYS A 25 14.58 27.88 26.24
N LEU A 26 14.76 29.21 26.24
CA LEU A 26 14.30 30.07 25.15
C LEU A 26 15.37 30.15 24.07
N ILE A 27 15.06 29.60 22.89
CA ILE A 27 15.93 29.73 21.73
C ILE A 27 15.49 30.94 20.94
N PRO A 28 16.41 31.83 20.53
CA PRO A 28 16.15 32.74 19.43
C PRO A 28 15.99 31.89 18.17
N VAL A 29 14.74 31.53 17.85
CA VAL A 29 14.45 30.84 16.61
C VAL A 29 14.53 31.88 15.51
N ASN A 30 15.77 32.21 15.11
CA ASN A 30 16.06 33.04 13.95
C ASN A 30 15.80 32.29 12.63
N LEU A 31 14.91 31.30 12.63
CA LEU A 31 14.27 30.72 11.45
C LEU A 31 13.29 31.74 10.84
N ARG A 32 13.76 32.96 10.58
CA ARG A 32 12.96 34.04 9.99
C ARG A 32 13.24 34.10 8.50
N LEU A 33 12.37 33.47 7.71
CA LEU A 33 12.32 33.73 6.28
C LEU A 33 11.99 35.21 6.02
N GLN A 34 13.02 36.02 5.82
CA GLN A 34 12.90 37.43 5.41
C GLN A 34 12.42 37.47 3.96
N ALA A 35 11.10 37.40 3.77
CA ALA A 35 10.47 37.41 2.46
C ALA A 35 9.18 38.23 2.50
N THR A 36 9.04 39.16 1.57
CA THR A 36 7.78 39.87 1.33
C THR A 36 6.70 38.88 0.85
N ASN A 37 5.41 39.21 1.03
CA ASN A 37 4.30 38.42 0.48
C ASN A 37 4.45 38.17 -1.03
N LYS A 38 4.96 39.18 -1.77
CA LYS A 38 5.21 39.09 -3.21
C LYS A 38 6.32 38.08 -3.53
N GLN A 39 7.42 38.09 -2.78
CA GLN A 39 8.49 37.10 -2.95
C GLN A 39 7.99 35.69 -2.64
N ARG A 40 7.24 35.50 -1.54
CA ARG A 40 6.65 34.20 -1.17
C ARG A 40 5.72 33.66 -2.26
N ALA A 41 4.81 34.49 -2.76
CA ALA A 41 3.89 34.11 -3.84
C ALA A 41 4.62 33.80 -5.16
N SER A 42 5.65 34.57 -5.50
CA SER A 42 6.45 34.35 -6.70
C SER A 42 7.22 33.03 -6.64
N THR A 43 7.90 32.74 -5.51
CA THR A 43 8.63 31.48 -5.31
C THR A 43 7.67 30.29 -5.37
N LEU A 44 6.52 30.37 -4.68
CA LEU A 44 5.52 29.31 -4.70
C LEU A 44 4.97 29.05 -6.12
N ALA A 45 4.69 30.10 -6.89
CA ALA A 45 4.24 29.98 -8.27
C ALA A 45 5.28 29.34 -9.19
N THR A 46 6.57 29.64 -9.01
CA THR A 46 7.66 29.00 -9.77
C THR A 46 7.92 27.56 -9.37
N THR A 47 7.61 27.17 -8.12
CA THR A 47 7.81 25.80 -7.62
C THR A 47 6.64 24.85 -7.94
N ILE A 48 5.42 25.36 -8.13
CA ILE A 48 4.21 24.54 -8.44
C ILE A 48 4.06 24.28 -9.97
N HIS A 49 5.17 24.25 -10.72
CA HIS A 49 5.13 23.84 -12.14
C HIS A 49 5.20 22.32 -12.28
N THR A 50 4.07 21.65 -12.08
CA THR A 50 3.82 20.34 -12.68
C THR A 50 2.38 20.31 -13.18
N SER A 51 2.19 20.15 -14.49
CA SER A 51 0.86 19.81 -15.02
C SER A 51 0.38 18.54 -14.30
N PRO A 52 -0.81 18.54 -13.69
CA PRO A 52 -1.33 17.32 -13.11
C PRO A 52 -1.40 16.26 -14.22
N SER A 53 -0.77 15.11 -14.01
CA SER A 53 -1.10 13.95 -14.83
C SER A 53 -2.57 13.63 -14.59
N ASN A 54 -3.28 13.20 -15.64
CA ASN A 54 -4.65 12.69 -15.54
C ASN A 54 -4.55 11.17 -15.67
N PRO A 55 -4.48 10.43 -14.54
CA PRO A 55 -4.25 9.01 -14.58
C PRO A 55 -5.40 8.29 -15.27
N SER A 56 -5.07 7.28 -16.06
CA SER A 56 -6.01 6.51 -16.86
C SER A 56 -5.57 5.05 -16.96
N VAL A 57 -6.48 4.18 -17.39
CA VAL A 57 -6.26 2.75 -17.60
C VAL A 57 -6.53 2.42 -19.07
N SER A 58 -5.67 1.60 -19.68
CA SER A 58 -5.80 1.15 -21.07
C SER A 58 -5.26 -0.27 -21.26
N ILE A 59 -5.83 -1.01 -22.23
CA ILE A 59 -5.32 -2.32 -22.67
C ILE A 59 -3.96 -2.17 -23.37
N SER A 60 -3.70 -1.02 -24.01
CA SER A 60 -2.48 -0.81 -24.81
C SER A 60 -1.19 -0.98 -24.00
N TYR A 61 -1.24 -0.73 -22.69
CA TYR A 61 -0.10 -0.87 -21.78
C TYR A 61 0.04 -2.28 -21.19
N ASN A 62 -0.86 -3.23 -21.49
CA ASN A 62 -0.72 -4.61 -21.03
C ASN A 62 0.50 -5.32 -21.63
N VAL A 63 0.96 -4.89 -22.81
CA VAL A 63 2.17 -5.44 -23.46
C VAL A 63 3.44 -5.22 -22.65
N LEU A 64 3.44 -4.25 -21.72
CA LEU A 64 4.56 -3.95 -20.85
C LEU A 64 4.56 -4.78 -19.55
N ARG A 65 3.50 -5.55 -19.30
CA ARG A 65 3.42 -6.44 -18.13
C ARG A 65 4.26 -7.69 -18.40
N THR A 66 5.22 -7.95 -17.53
CA THR A 66 6.03 -9.17 -17.51
C THR A 66 5.22 -10.34 -16.96
N GLY A 67 5.74 -11.54 -17.17
CA GLY A 67 5.15 -12.78 -16.66
C GLY A 67 5.16 -13.89 -17.71
N PRO A 68 4.66 -15.08 -17.36
CA PRO A 68 4.59 -16.20 -18.27
C PRO A 68 3.74 -15.85 -19.49
N GLY A 69 4.24 -16.19 -20.68
CA GLY A 69 3.47 -16.07 -21.92
C GLY A 69 2.21 -16.97 -21.90
N PRO A 70 1.23 -16.74 -22.80
CA PRO A 70 -0.04 -17.47 -22.79
C PRO A 70 0.11 -19.00 -22.75
N SER A 71 1.02 -19.55 -23.57
CA SER A 71 1.28 -21.00 -23.62
C SER A 71 1.86 -21.56 -22.30
N ALA A 72 2.72 -20.79 -21.62
CA ALA A 72 3.26 -21.17 -20.33
C ALA A 72 2.17 -21.15 -19.25
N LYS A 73 1.32 -20.10 -19.24
CA LYS A 73 0.15 -20.01 -18.34
C LYS A 73 -0.78 -21.21 -18.52
N ASP A 74 -1.11 -21.56 -19.76
CA ASP A 74 -2.00 -22.69 -20.06
C ASP A 74 -1.39 -24.04 -19.70
N THR A 75 -0.08 -24.18 -19.87
CA THR A 75 0.65 -25.39 -19.44
C THR A 75 0.65 -25.55 -17.93
N PHE A 76 0.91 -24.47 -17.19
CA PHE A 76 0.82 -24.48 -15.73
C PHE A 76 -0.60 -24.81 -15.25
N ARG A 77 -1.62 -24.15 -15.82
CA ARG A 77 -3.04 -24.40 -15.47
C ARG A 77 -3.43 -25.86 -15.65
N ARG A 78 -3.04 -26.48 -16.77
CA ARG A 78 -3.27 -27.91 -17.01
C ARG A 78 -2.57 -28.78 -15.97
N THR A 79 -1.29 -28.52 -15.71
CA THR A 79 -0.48 -29.25 -14.73
C THR A 79 -1.07 -29.16 -13.31
N LEU A 80 -1.51 -27.97 -12.91
CA LEU A 80 -2.17 -27.73 -11.63
C LEU A 80 -3.48 -28.52 -11.52
N LEU A 81 -4.36 -28.41 -12.51
CA LEU A 81 -5.64 -29.13 -12.51
C LEU A 81 -5.43 -30.65 -12.54
N GLU A 82 -4.50 -31.16 -13.34
CA GLU A 82 -4.12 -32.57 -13.37
C GLU A 82 -3.63 -33.07 -12.01
N SER A 83 -2.87 -32.25 -11.28
CA SER A 83 -2.39 -32.58 -9.94
C SER A 83 -3.53 -32.63 -8.92
N LEU A 84 -4.45 -31.67 -8.95
CA LEU A 84 -5.60 -31.62 -8.03
C LEU A 84 -6.61 -32.75 -8.28
N ARG A 85 -6.89 -33.05 -9.56
CA ARG A 85 -7.80 -34.13 -9.99
C ARG A 85 -7.43 -35.51 -9.46
N GLN A 86 -6.15 -35.74 -9.14
CA GLN A 86 -5.71 -37.04 -8.59
C GLN A 86 -6.33 -37.36 -7.23
N ILE A 87 -6.80 -36.34 -6.49
CA ILE A 87 -7.32 -36.49 -5.13
C ILE A 87 -8.81 -36.14 -5.03
N TRP A 88 -9.31 -35.21 -5.86
CA TRP A 88 -10.73 -34.86 -5.90
C TRP A 88 -11.61 -36.07 -6.17
N LYS A 89 -12.63 -36.26 -5.33
CA LYS A 89 -13.54 -37.40 -5.41
C LYS A 89 -14.77 -37.08 -6.24
N ASN A 90 -15.19 -35.83 -6.26
CA ASN A 90 -16.38 -35.38 -6.96
C ASN A 90 -16.01 -34.89 -8.37
N GLY A 91 -16.58 -35.52 -9.39
CA GLY A 91 -16.33 -35.15 -10.80
C GLY A 91 -16.74 -33.72 -11.17
N ALA A 92 -17.53 -33.04 -10.33
CA ALA A 92 -17.91 -31.64 -10.53
C ALA A 92 -16.93 -30.63 -9.90
N THR A 93 -15.98 -31.07 -9.08
CA THR A 93 -15.09 -30.18 -8.30
C THR A 93 -14.25 -29.26 -9.19
N GLU A 94 -13.73 -29.77 -10.31
CA GLU A 94 -12.96 -28.95 -11.27
C GLU A 94 -13.79 -27.81 -11.86
N ALA A 95 -15.02 -28.10 -12.31
CA ALA A 95 -15.92 -27.09 -12.84
C ALA A 95 -16.30 -26.04 -11.79
N ARG A 96 -16.50 -26.47 -10.53
CA ARG A 96 -16.77 -25.58 -9.39
C ARG A 96 -15.56 -24.70 -9.05
N PHE A 97 -14.35 -25.27 -9.05
CA PHE A 97 -13.11 -24.51 -8.88
C PHE A 97 -12.94 -23.45 -9.98
N ILE A 98 -13.11 -23.84 -11.25
CA ILE A 98 -13.04 -22.93 -12.39
C ILE A 98 -14.06 -21.80 -12.24
N LYS A 99 -15.29 -22.09 -11.81
CA LYS A 99 -16.31 -21.05 -11.55
C LYS A 99 -15.85 -20.01 -10.52
N LEU A 100 -15.14 -20.41 -9.46
CA LEU A 100 -14.58 -19.46 -8.48
C LEU A 100 -13.46 -18.61 -9.09
N VAL A 101 -12.59 -19.22 -9.90
CA VAL A 101 -11.55 -18.51 -10.66
C VAL A 101 -12.16 -17.53 -11.66
N ASP A 102 -13.22 -17.91 -12.36
CA ASP A 102 -13.90 -17.07 -13.33
C ASP A 102 -14.44 -15.80 -12.68
N VAL A 103 -14.94 -15.88 -11.44
CA VAL A 103 -15.36 -14.70 -10.67
C VAL A 103 -14.17 -13.78 -10.41
N LEU A 104 -13.04 -14.34 -9.94
CA LEU A 104 -11.80 -13.58 -9.73
C LEU A 104 -11.30 -12.92 -11.02
N GLN A 105 -11.32 -13.63 -12.14
CA GLN A 105 -10.85 -13.12 -13.43
C GLN A 105 -11.83 -12.14 -14.10
N ARG A 106 -13.14 -12.31 -13.89
CA ARG A 106 -14.17 -11.42 -14.43
C ARG A 106 -14.16 -10.07 -13.71
N ASP A 107 -14.17 -10.11 -12.37
CA ASP A 107 -14.34 -8.91 -11.55
C ASP A 107 -13.00 -8.31 -11.08
N GLY A 108 -11.92 -9.09 -11.15
CA GLY A 108 -10.60 -8.73 -10.61
C GLY A 108 -10.50 -8.92 -9.10
N CYS A 109 -11.60 -9.32 -8.46
CA CYS A 109 -11.71 -9.60 -7.04
C CYS A 109 -12.75 -10.71 -6.80
N ALA A 110 -12.44 -11.65 -5.91
CA ALA A 110 -13.38 -12.61 -5.34
C ALA A 110 -13.54 -12.32 -3.84
N LEU A 111 -14.79 -12.27 -3.38
CA LEU A 111 -15.18 -11.96 -2.01
C LEU A 111 -15.78 -13.20 -1.35
N PHE A 112 -15.24 -13.61 -0.21
CA PHE A 112 -15.71 -14.77 0.54
C PHE A 112 -16.11 -14.37 1.95
N ALA A 113 -17.35 -14.67 2.32
CA ALA A 113 -17.82 -14.50 3.70
C ALA A 113 -17.54 -15.76 4.51
N GLY A 114 -17.29 -15.61 5.81
CA GLY A 114 -17.34 -16.73 6.76
C GLY A 114 -16.27 -17.79 6.53
N LEU A 115 -15.12 -17.45 5.94
CA LEU A 115 -14.00 -18.40 5.78
C LEU A 115 -13.30 -18.71 7.12
N ILE A 116 -13.47 -17.84 8.12
CA ILE A 116 -12.96 -18.03 9.48
C ILE A 116 -14.16 -18.09 10.43
N ASP A 117 -14.15 -19.08 11.31
CA ASP A 117 -15.17 -19.22 12.35
C ASP A 117 -14.99 -18.16 13.45
N THR A 118 -16.02 -17.93 14.24
CA THR A 118 -16.03 -16.88 15.27
C THR A 118 -14.93 -17.07 16.33
N SER A 119 -14.62 -18.31 16.72
CA SER A 119 -13.60 -18.57 17.74
C SER A 119 -12.21 -18.27 17.20
N SER A 120 -11.88 -18.78 16.01
CA SER A 120 -10.61 -18.51 15.35
C SER A 120 -10.44 -17.02 15.01
N PHE A 121 -11.54 -16.35 14.64
CA PHE A 121 -11.52 -14.92 14.36
C PHE A 121 -11.26 -14.08 15.61
N THR A 122 -11.85 -14.46 16.75
CA THR A 122 -11.56 -13.80 18.03
C THR A 122 -10.07 -13.97 18.39
N GLY A 123 -9.54 -15.18 18.28
CA GLY A 123 -8.11 -15.44 18.52
C GLY A 123 -7.20 -14.66 17.57
N LEU A 124 -7.58 -14.50 16.29
CA LEU A 124 -6.85 -13.68 15.32
C LEU A 124 -6.77 -12.23 15.78
N ILE A 125 -7.88 -11.68 16.26
CA ILE A 125 -7.96 -10.30 16.73
C ILE A 125 -7.11 -10.11 17.98
N ASP A 126 -7.14 -11.05 18.92
CA ASP A 126 -6.34 -10.98 20.15
C ASP A 126 -4.83 -11.01 19.84
N ASP A 127 -4.38 -11.97 19.03
CA ASP A 127 -2.98 -12.08 18.62
C ASP A 127 -2.53 -10.86 17.81
N TYR A 128 -3.37 -10.39 16.89
CA TYR A 128 -3.12 -9.18 16.12
C TYR A 128 -3.00 -7.95 17.02
N THR A 129 -3.90 -7.79 17.99
CA THR A 129 -3.91 -6.64 18.90
C THR A 129 -2.62 -6.61 19.72
N ALA A 130 -2.20 -7.77 20.24
CA ALA A 130 -0.93 -7.88 20.95
C ALA A 130 0.28 -7.49 20.07
N ILE A 131 0.28 -7.86 18.78
CA ILE A 131 1.33 -7.44 17.84
C ILE A 131 1.29 -5.92 17.64
N MET A 132 0.11 -5.36 17.43
CA MET A 132 -0.04 -3.93 17.17
C MET A 132 0.34 -3.07 18.37
N ASP A 133 0.00 -3.48 19.59
CA ASP A 133 0.35 -2.74 20.81
C ASP A 133 1.85 -2.76 21.12
N ASN A 134 2.54 -3.83 20.75
CA ASN A 134 3.97 -4.01 21.08
C ASN A 134 4.92 -3.52 19.99
N SER A 135 4.51 -3.53 18.72
CA SER A 135 5.43 -3.39 17.58
C SER A 135 4.95 -2.47 16.45
N ALA A 136 3.75 -1.87 16.55
CA ALA A 136 3.27 -1.01 15.49
C ALA A 136 3.93 0.38 15.49
N SER A 137 3.90 1.03 14.34
CA SER A 137 4.43 2.39 14.17
C SER A 137 3.66 3.49 14.91
N HIS A 138 2.41 3.23 15.33
CA HIS A 138 1.47 4.20 15.91
C HIS A 138 1.38 5.56 15.17
N ALA A 139 1.56 5.56 13.85
CA ALA A 139 1.49 6.79 13.06
C ALA A 139 0.05 7.33 12.94
N PHE A 140 -0.09 8.66 12.79
CA PHE A 140 -1.39 9.36 12.85
C PHE A 140 -2.41 8.81 11.85
N LEU A 141 -1.96 8.54 10.61
CA LEU A 141 -2.84 8.12 9.53
C LEU A 141 -3.23 6.65 9.66
N HIS A 142 -2.26 5.81 9.99
CA HIS A 142 -2.45 4.41 10.27
C HIS A 142 -1.25 3.85 11.01
N SER A 143 -1.51 2.96 11.97
CA SER A 143 -0.46 2.19 12.61
C SER A 143 -0.17 0.96 11.75
N PHE A 144 1.10 0.67 11.52
CA PHE A 144 1.55 -0.44 10.68
C PHE A 144 2.27 -1.47 11.53
N GLY A 145 1.89 -2.74 11.41
CA GLY A 145 2.61 -3.89 11.98
C GLY A 145 3.23 -4.76 10.89
N ASN A 146 4.53 -5.10 11.02
CA ASN A 146 5.22 -5.99 10.10
C ASN A 146 4.99 -7.45 10.51
N LEU A 147 3.94 -8.11 9.99
CA LEU A 147 3.59 -9.47 10.43
C LEU A 147 4.64 -10.53 10.07
N ILE A 148 5.55 -10.23 9.13
CA ILE A 148 6.68 -11.10 8.77
C ILE A 148 7.59 -11.35 9.99
N GLU A 149 7.72 -10.37 10.88
CA GLU A 149 8.50 -10.48 12.13
C GLU A 149 7.78 -11.32 13.20
N HIS A 150 6.55 -11.76 12.91
CA HIS A 150 5.70 -12.55 13.80
C HIS A 150 5.33 -13.90 13.13
N PRO A 151 6.31 -14.80 12.89
CA PRO A 151 6.10 -16.04 12.15
C PRO A 151 5.00 -16.95 12.72
N ASN A 152 4.79 -16.91 14.04
CA ASN A 152 3.76 -17.68 14.71
C ASN A 152 2.35 -17.23 14.30
N PHE A 153 2.16 -15.92 14.10
CA PHE A 153 0.88 -15.38 13.60
C PHE A 153 0.59 -15.89 12.18
N ILE A 154 1.59 -15.87 11.29
CA ILE A 154 1.43 -16.33 9.91
C ILE A 154 1.24 -17.86 9.83
N ARG A 155 1.89 -18.63 10.71
CA ARG A 155 1.81 -20.09 10.74
C ARG A 155 0.60 -20.63 11.50
N ASN A 156 -0.19 -19.78 12.16
CA ASN A 156 -1.34 -20.22 12.93
C ASN A 156 -2.43 -20.79 12.02
N SER A 157 -2.61 -22.12 12.08
CA SER A 157 -3.57 -22.84 11.22
C SER A 157 -5.02 -22.42 11.45
N ALA A 158 -5.37 -21.88 12.63
CA ALA A 158 -6.70 -21.36 12.90
C ALA A 158 -7.02 -20.11 12.05
N PHE A 159 -6.01 -19.33 11.68
CA PHE A 159 -6.18 -18.08 10.91
C PHE A 159 -6.12 -18.35 9.40
N ASN A 160 -5.41 -19.41 9.01
CA ASN A 160 -5.07 -19.68 7.62
C ASN A 160 -6.30 -19.87 6.72
N ASN A 161 -7.44 -20.33 7.23
CA ASN A 161 -8.65 -20.50 6.43
C ASN A 161 -9.13 -19.20 5.75
N ALA A 162 -8.93 -18.04 6.39
CA ALA A 162 -9.33 -16.75 5.83
C ALA A 162 -8.20 -16.00 5.09
N ILE A 163 -6.96 -16.49 5.13
CA ILE A 163 -5.81 -15.74 4.61
C ILE A 163 -5.00 -16.54 3.59
N ILE A 164 -4.59 -17.78 3.92
CA ILE A 164 -3.70 -18.60 3.07
C ILE A 164 -4.22 -20.02 2.87
N HIS A 165 -5.55 -20.19 2.86
CA HIS A 165 -6.18 -21.47 2.56
C HIS A 165 -5.73 -21.98 1.19
N PRO A 166 -5.44 -23.28 1.02
CA PRO A 166 -4.96 -23.84 -0.25
C PRO A 166 -5.84 -23.52 -1.46
N LEU A 167 -7.17 -23.40 -1.26
CA LEU A 167 -8.10 -22.93 -2.30
C LEU A 167 -7.73 -21.53 -2.82
N LEU A 168 -7.49 -20.56 -1.94
CA LEU A 168 -7.16 -19.18 -2.31
C LEU A 168 -5.82 -19.13 -3.05
N VAL A 169 -4.84 -19.92 -2.58
CA VAL A 169 -3.52 -20.07 -3.21
C VAL A 169 -3.65 -20.68 -4.60
N ALA A 170 -4.42 -21.76 -4.76
CA ALA A 170 -4.66 -22.40 -6.04
C ALA A 170 -5.39 -21.49 -7.03
N MET A 171 -6.42 -20.76 -6.58
CA MET A 171 -7.15 -19.80 -7.41
C MET A 171 -6.23 -18.70 -7.95
N MET A 172 -5.41 -18.11 -7.07
CA MET A 172 -4.46 -17.07 -7.41
C MET A 172 -3.37 -17.59 -8.37
N ALA A 173 -2.77 -18.74 -8.07
CA ALA A 173 -1.77 -19.37 -8.92
C ALA A 173 -2.32 -19.72 -10.31
N TYR A 174 -3.55 -20.23 -10.37
CA TYR A 174 -4.23 -20.51 -11.64
C TYR A 174 -4.49 -19.22 -12.44
N ALA A 175 -4.93 -18.15 -11.78
CA ALA A 175 -5.19 -16.86 -12.41
C ALA A 175 -3.90 -16.24 -12.98
N MET A 176 -2.83 -16.21 -12.19
CA MET A 176 -1.51 -15.68 -12.58
C MET A 176 -0.80 -16.58 -13.60
N GLY A 177 -1.04 -17.89 -13.56
CA GLY A 177 -0.49 -18.89 -14.47
C GLY A 177 0.90 -19.37 -14.09
N GLY A 178 1.20 -19.47 -12.79
CA GLY A 178 2.45 -20.00 -12.26
C GLY A 178 2.45 -20.13 -10.73
N PRO A 179 3.51 -20.71 -10.13
CA PRO A 179 3.69 -20.75 -8.68
C PRO A 179 3.74 -19.35 -8.08
N VAL A 180 3.13 -19.19 -6.91
CA VAL A 180 3.06 -17.91 -6.20
C VAL A 180 3.85 -17.99 -4.90
N ARG A 181 4.48 -16.87 -4.55
CA ARG A 181 5.15 -16.69 -3.26
C ARG A 181 4.59 -15.50 -2.51
N MET A 182 4.67 -15.53 -1.19
CA MET A 182 4.33 -14.38 -0.36
C MET A 182 5.49 -13.37 -0.40
N THR A 183 5.18 -12.12 -0.72
CA THR A 183 6.18 -11.02 -0.77
C THR A 183 6.03 -10.05 0.39
N ASN A 184 4.87 -10.05 1.06
CA ASN A 184 4.61 -9.20 2.20
C ASN A 184 3.46 -9.74 3.05
N ALA A 185 3.53 -9.52 4.36
CA ALA A 185 2.42 -9.71 5.30
C ALA A 185 2.42 -8.53 6.27
N ARG A 186 1.31 -7.79 6.33
CA ARG A 186 1.20 -6.57 7.13
C ARG A 186 -0.14 -6.40 7.83
N GLY A 187 -0.08 -5.86 9.03
CA GLY A 187 -1.21 -5.37 9.79
C GLY A 187 -1.38 -3.86 9.64
N LYS A 188 -2.62 -3.38 9.61
CA LYS A 188 -2.93 -1.94 9.56
C LYS A 188 -4.10 -1.58 10.44
N ASP A 189 -3.86 -0.67 11.39
CA ASP A 189 -4.89 0.01 12.15
C ASP A 189 -5.16 1.38 11.56
N THR A 190 -6.43 1.75 11.45
CA THR A 190 -6.81 3.04 10.85
C THR A 190 -7.92 3.73 11.63
N GLN A 191 -7.78 5.05 11.79
CA GLN A 191 -8.82 5.91 12.35
C GLN A 191 -9.83 6.35 11.27
N PRO A 192 -11.09 6.63 11.65
CA PRO A 192 -12.08 7.27 10.78
C PRO A 192 -11.72 8.73 10.52
N ILE A 193 -10.93 8.96 9.48
CA ILE A 193 -10.47 10.27 9.04
C ILE A 193 -10.70 10.38 7.54
N SER A 194 -11.12 11.55 7.05
CA SER A 194 -11.13 11.87 5.62
C SER A 194 -9.79 12.47 5.25
N VAL A 195 -9.07 11.82 4.34
CA VAL A 195 -7.71 12.21 3.95
C VAL A 195 -7.31 11.54 2.65
N ASN A 196 -6.65 12.34 1.82
CA ASN A 196 -5.96 11.95 0.61
C ASN A 196 -4.49 11.69 0.98
N ALA A 197 -4.13 10.41 1.07
CA ALA A 197 -2.79 9.93 1.37
C ALA A 197 -2.49 8.66 0.57
N GLN A 198 -1.24 8.55 0.11
CA GLN A 198 -0.78 7.67 -0.97
C GLN A 198 -1.31 6.22 -0.91
N ASP A 199 -1.31 5.59 0.26
CA ASP A 199 -1.69 4.17 0.45
C ASP A 199 -3.18 3.89 0.71
N ASN A 200 -4.06 4.90 0.64
CA ASN A 200 -5.50 4.73 0.91
C ASN A 200 -6.45 5.56 0.00
N MET A 201 -5.92 6.21 -1.03
CA MET A 201 -6.71 6.86 -2.08
C MET A 201 -7.28 5.83 -3.07
N LEU A 202 -8.18 6.23 -3.98
CA LEU A 202 -8.51 5.41 -5.13
C LEU A 202 -7.25 5.18 -5.97
N HIS A 203 -6.74 3.96 -6.02
CA HIS A 203 -5.44 3.67 -6.63
C HIS A 203 -5.31 2.27 -7.22
N VAL A 204 -4.18 2.03 -7.87
CA VAL A 204 -3.68 0.69 -8.20
C VAL A 204 -2.36 0.48 -7.47
N ASP A 205 -2.19 -0.69 -6.86
CA ASP A 205 -1.02 -1.02 -6.05
C ASP A 205 0.19 -1.42 -6.93
N ASN A 206 1.37 -1.44 -6.31
CA ASN A 206 2.62 -2.00 -6.83
C ASN A 206 3.11 -1.37 -8.16
N THR A 207 3.83 -2.12 -8.98
CA THR A 207 4.39 -1.74 -10.28
C THR A 207 3.45 -2.12 -11.44
N PRO A 208 3.36 -1.33 -12.53
CA PRO A 208 2.55 -1.70 -13.70
C PRO A 208 3.18 -2.84 -14.51
N PHE A 209 4.42 -3.21 -14.18
CA PHE A 209 5.21 -4.17 -14.94
C PHE A 209 5.04 -5.60 -14.44
N ARG A 210 4.58 -5.85 -13.20
CA ARG A 210 4.45 -7.21 -12.63
C ARG A 210 3.04 -7.47 -12.14
N GLU A 211 2.65 -8.73 -12.07
CA GLU A 211 1.40 -9.13 -11.40
C GLU A 211 1.60 -9.22 -9.88
N GLU A 212 0.63 -8.71 -9.12
CA GLU A 212 0.53 -8.91 -7.68
C GLU A 212 -0.93 -9.15 -7.33
N TYR A 213 -1.15 -10.18 -6.52
CA TYR A 213 -2.43 -10.41 -5.86
C TYR A 213 -2.29 -10.15 -4.37
N LYS A 214 -3.40 -9.72 -3.77
CA LYS A 214 -3.50 -9.54 -2.33
C LYS A 214 -4.69 -10.28 -1.78
N ILE A 215 -4.51 -10.79 -0.56
CA ILE A 215 -5.58 -11.29 0.28
C ILE A 215 -5.74 -10.31 1.44
N LEU A 216 -6.96 -9.83 1.64
CA LEU A 216 -7.30 -8.85 2.67
C LEU A 216 -8.44 -9.37 3.54
N LEU A 217 -8.26 -9.25 4.85
CA LEU A 217 -9.30 -9.47 5.86
C LEU A 217 -9.34 -8.25 6.78
N GLY A 218 -10.51 -7.63 6.95
CA GLY A 218 -10.68 -6.40 7.73
C GLY A 218 -11.84 -6.48 8.71
N TRP A 219 -11.73 -5.75 9.82
CA TRP A 219 -12.69 -5.75 10.93
C TRP A 219 -12.68 -4.42 11.71
N GLU A 220 -13.72 -4.18 12.49
CA GLU A 220 -13.76 -3.09 13.47
C GLU A 220 -12.75 -3.37 14.59
N ARG A 221 -11.90 -2.40 14.92
CA ARG A 221 -10.80 -2.62 15.87
C ARG A 221 -11.35 -2.91 17.27
N GLY A 222 -10.96 -4.06 17.82
CA GLY A 222 -11.38 -4.55 19.13
C GLY A 222 -12.36 -5.72 19.03
N PRO A 223 -13.63 -5.50 18.63
CA PRO A 223 -14.60 -6.59 18.56
C PRO A 223 -14.50 -7.43 17.27
N PRO A 224 -14.96 -8.70 17.28
CA PRO A 224 -15.08 -9.54 16.09
C PRO A 224 -16.28 -9.11 15.23
N LYS A 225 -16.22 -7.89 14.71
CA LYS A 225 -17.24 -7.28 13.84
C LYS A 225 -16.61 -6.80 12.55
N VAL A 226 -17.36 -6.85 11.47
CA VAL A 226 -16.88 -6.25 10.22
C VAL A 226 -16.77 -4.72 10.32
N PRO A 227 -16.03 -4.06 9.42
CA PRO A 227 -15.93 -2.61 9.45
C PRO A 227 -17.30 -1.93 9.21
N THR A 228 -17.63 -0.94 10.04
CA THR A 228 -18.87 -0.14 9.90
C THR A 228 -18.66 1.15 9.10
N GLY A 229 -17.64 1.16 8.23
CA GLY A 229 -17.17 2.31 7.47
C GLY A 229 -15.75 2.10 6.94
N GLN A 230 -15.35 2.90 5.94
CA GLN A 230 -14.06 2.77 5.26
C GLN A 230 -13.81 1.37 4.67
N ASN A 231 -14.87 0.75 4.16
CA ASN A 231 -14.85 -0.58 3.60
C ASN A 231 -13.86 -0.69 2.43
N PHE A 232 -13.47 -1.92 2.11
CA PHE A 232 -12.76 -2.17 0.86
C PHE A 232 -13.72 -1.86 -0.30
N THR A 233 -13.24 -1.08 -1.26
CA THR A 233 -14.01 -0.66 -2.41
C THR A 233 -13.17 -0.83 -3.67
N PHE A 234 -13.77 -1.32 -4.75
CA PHE A 234 -13.08 -1.58 -6.00
C PHE A 234 -13.98 -1.40 -7.21
N LEU A 235 -13.36 -1.27 -8.38
CA LEU A 235 -14.04 -1.08 -9.67
C LEU A 235 -13.82 -2.32 -10.55
N PRO A 236 -14.82 -3.21 -10.67
CA PRO A 236 -14.70 -4.43 -11.47
C PRO A 236 -14.28 -4.15 -12.91
N GLY A 237 -13.49 -5.06 -13.49
CA GLY A 237 -13.05 -4.97 -14.88
C GLY A 237 -11.84 -4.07 -15.13
N THR A 238 -11.51 -3.15 -14.22
CA THR A 238 -10.34 -2.25 -14.38
C THR A 238 -9.02 -3.02 -14.42
N HIS A 239 -8.94 -4.18 -13.74
CA HIS A 239 -7.77 -5.07 -13.74
C HIS A 239 -7.39 -5.67 -15.09
N LYS A 240 -8.31 -5.63 -16.07
CA LYS A 240 -8.06 -6.06 -17.46
C LYS A 240 -7.20 -5.07 -18.24
N GLY A 241 -7.06 -3.84 -17.76
CA GLY A 241 -6.14 -2.86 -18.32
C GLY A 241 -4.87 -2.72 -17.51
N ASN A 242 -4.05 -1.76 -17.94
CA ASN A 242 -2.89 -1.31 -17.19
C ASN A 242 -2.89 0.23 -17.16
N ARG A 243 -2.33 0.78 -16.10
CA ARG A 243 -2.18 2.24 -15.95
C ARG A 243 -1.19 2.79 -16.96
N GLN A 244 -1.28 4.09 -17.24
CA GLN A 244 -0.43 4.76 -18.20
C GLN A 244 1.06 4.60 -17.84
N VAL A 245 1.85 4.08 -18.78
CA VAL A 245 3.31 3.96 -18.67
C VAL A 245 3.95 4.91 -19.67
N ARG A 246 5.04 5.56 -19.26
CA ARG A 246 5.78 6.53 -20.08
C ARG A 246 6.97 5.84 -20.73
N GLN A 247 7.17 6.10 -22.02
CA GLN A 247 8.30 5.57 -22.78
C GLN A 247 8.69 6.59 -23.85
N LEU A 248 9.94 7.05 -23.84
CA LEU A 248 10.41 8.10 -24.76
C LEU A 248 10.63 7.57 -26.19
N SER A 249 11.01 6.30 -26.33
CA SER A 249 11.17 5.58 -27.60
C SER A 249 11.11 4.07 -27.35
N LYS A 250 10.96 3.25 -28.39
CA LYS A 250 10.93 1.77 -28.26
C LYS A 250 12.17 1.20 -27.58
N ASP A 251 13.32 1.87 -27.71
CA ASP A 251 14.60 1.45 -27.15
C ASP A 251 14.87 2.04 -25.76
N SER A 252 14.04 2.99 -25.31
CA SER A 252 14.14 3.57 -23.96
C SER A 252 13.39 2.70 -22.96
N PRO A 253 13.94 2.47 -21.75
CA PRO A 253 13.22 1.80 -20.68
C PRO A 253 11.89 2.49 -20.38
N ALA A 254 10.83 1.69 -20.28
CA ALA A 254 9.55 2.20 -19.84
C ALA A 254 9.62 2.55 -18.34
N TRP A 255 8.99 3.65 -17.96
CA TRP A 255 8.96 4.14 -16.59
C TRP A 255 7.58 4.68 -16.24
N PHE A 256 7.34 4.78 -14.95
CA PHE A 256 6.05 5.11 -14.36
C PHE A 256 6.27 6.00 -13.14
N THR A 257 5.30 6.82 -12.75
CA THR A 257 5.37 7.56 -11.48
C THR A 257 4.19 7.21 -10.60
N GLU A 258 4.39 7.18 -9.29
CA GLU A 258 3.35 6.77 -8.33
C GLU A 258 2.07 7.60 -8.40
N ASN A 259 2.15 8.86 -8.82
CA ASN A 259 0.97 9.68 -9.08
C ASN A 259 0.09 9.15 -10.22
N ASP A 260 0.66 8.46 -11.22
CA ASP A 260 -0.10 7.84 -12.30
C ASP A 260 -0.89 6.58 -11.82
N SER A 261 -0.77 6.22 -10.54
CA SER A 261 -1.62 5.21 -9.87
C SER A 261 -2.81 5.82 -9.14
N LEU A 262 -2.96 7.15 -9.07
CA LEU A 262 -3.92 7.81 -8.17
C LEU A 262 -5.11 8.42 -8.92
N PHE A 263 -6.32 7.93 -8.68
CA PHE A 263 -7.53 8.34 -9.40
C PHE A 263 -8.44 9.20 -8.53
N ASN A 264 -7.97 10.38 -8.13
CA ASN A 264 -8.65 11.26 -7.19
C ASN A 264 -9.31 12.50 -7.81
N THR A 265 -9.35 12.62 -9.14
CA THR A 265 -10.03 13.73 -9.83
C THR A 265 -11.32 13.26 -10.48
N ASN A 266 -12.21 14.20 -10.81
CA ASN A 266 -13.43 13.85 -11.54
C ASN A 266 -13.11 13.29 -12.93
N GLU A 267 -12.07 13.83 -13.55
CA GLU A 267 -11.56 13.46 -14.87
C GLU A 267 -10.99 12.04 -14.84
N SER A 268 -10.15 11.70 -13.85
CA SER A 268 -9.61 10.34 -13.70
C SER A 268 -10.72 9.32 -13.42
N ILE A 269 -11.71 9.65 -12.57
CA ILE A 269 -12.85 8.76 -12.29
C ILE A 269 -13.70 8.55 -13.55
N ASN A 270 -13.97 9.60 -14.33
CA ASN A 270 -14.72 9.47 -15.58
C ASN A 270 -13.97 8.59 -16.59
N SER A 271 -12.64 8.71 -16.69
CA SER A 271 -11.82 7.85 -17.53
C SER A 271 -11.91 6.37 -17.12
N LEU A 272 -11.95 6.08 -15.81
CA LEU A 272 -12.15 4.73 -15.31
C LEU A 272 -13.52 4.16 -15.67
N PHE A 273 -14.58 4.96 -15.57
CA PHE A 273 -15.94 4.55 -15.94
C PHE A 273 -16.08 4.31 -17.44
N GLU A 274 -15.44 5.13 -18.27
CA GLU A 274 -15.37 4.92 -19.71
C GLU A 274 -14.61 3.63 -20.05
N PHE A 275 -13.45 3.40 -19.42
CA PHE A 275 -12.71 2.16 -19.57
C PHE A 275 -13.56 0.95 -19.17
N GLN A 276 -14.22 1.01 -18.01
CA GLN A 276 -15.10 -0.06 -17.54
C GLN A 276 -16.19 -0.35 -18.57
N ARG A 277 -16.94 0.65 -19.03
CA ARG A 277 -17.98 0.49 -20.07
C ARG A 277 -17.46 -0.25 -21.30
N ASN A 278 -16.28 0.12 -21.80
CA ASN A 278 -15.68 -0.51 -22.97
C ASN A 278 -15.26 -1.98 -22.74
N ILE A 279 -15.01 -2.37 -21.48
CA ILE A 279 -14.46 -3.67 -21.11
C ILE A 279 -15.52 -4.66 -20.65
N ILE A 280 -16.49 -4.20 -19.84
CA ILE A 280 -17.54 -5.06 -19.29
C ILE A 280 -18.85 -4.95 -20.09
N GLY A 281 -18.99 -3.94 -20.96
CA GLY A 281 -20.19 -3.73 -21.79
C GLY A 281 -21.38 -3.14 -21.04
N GLU A 282 -21.24 -2.84 -19.75
CA GLU A 282 -22.28 -2.21 -18.94
C GLU A 282 -22.34 -0.71 -19.21
N GLN A 283 -23.55 -0.18 -19.39
CA GLN A 283 -23.75 1.24 -19.69
C GLN A 283 -23.46 2.13 -18.46
N ASP A 284 -23.85 1.65 -17.28
CA ASP A 284 -23.70 2.33 -16.01
C ASP A 284 -22.41 1.89 -15.29
N PRO A 285 -21.72 2.83 -14.62
CA PRO A 285 -20.51 2.51 -13.89
C PRO A 285 -20.82 1.65 -12.65
N VAL A 286 -19.96 0.67 -12.39
CA VAL A 286 -20.06 -0.25 -11.26
C VAL A 286 -18.91 0.02 -10.29
N VAL A 287 -19.27 0.41 -9.07
CA VAL A 287 -18.35 0.55 -7.93
C VAL A 287 -18.87 -0.36 -6.83
N ILE A 288 -18.04 -1.27 -6.33
CA ILE A 288 -18.41 -2.22 -5.28
C ILE A 288 -17.87 -1.74 -3.96
N GLU A 289 -18.74 -1.53 -2.96
CA GLU A 289 -18.34 -1.33 -1.56
C GLU A 289 -18.65 -2.59 -0.75
N VAL A 290 -17.64 -3.18 -0.12
CA VAL A 290 -17.79 -4.42 0.66
C VAL A 290 -18.40 -4.12 2.03
N ASN A 291 -19.69 -3.80 2.03
CA ASN A 291 -20.51 -3.64 3.23
C ASN A 291 -21.31 -4.93 3.47
N TYR A 292 -20.75 -5.84 4.29
CA TYR A 292 -21.34 -7.16 4.55
C TYR A 292 -21.37 -7.41 6.08
N PRO A 293 -22.40 -6.92 6.79
CA PRO A 293 -22.41 -6.80 8.26
C PRO A 293 -22.33 -8.14 9.02
N ASP A 294 -22.82 -9.21 8.40
CA ASP A 294 -23.14 -10.44 9.14
C ASP A 294 -21.93 -11.35 9.38
N GLN A 295 -20.87 -11.24 8.57
CA GLN A 295 -19.74 -12.17 8.60
C GLN A 295 -18.43 -11.54 8.12
N PRO A 296 -17.26 -11.95 8.66
CA PRO A 296 -15.97 -11.50 8.17
C PRO A 296 -15.77 -11.84 6.69
N VAL A 297 -15.24 -10.88 5.93
CA VAL A 297 -15.02 -11.00 4.49
C VAL A 297 -13.53 -11.06 4.17
N THR A 298 -13.14 -12.13 3.48
CA THR A 298 -11.85 -12.25 2.81
C THR A 298 -11.98 -11.78 1.36
N ALA A 299 -11.16 -10.82 0.96
CA ALA A 299 -11.05 -10.37 -0.43
C ALA A 299 -9.74 -10.86 -1.05
N LEU A 300 -9.83 -11.67 -2.11
CA LEU A 300 -8.70 -12.02 -3.00
C LEU A 300 -8.78 -11.16 -4.25
N PHE A 301 -7.77 -10.36 -4.57
CA PHE A 301 -7.84 -9.41 -5.69
C PHE A 301 -6.51 -9.15 -6.38
N SER A 302 -6.58 -8.77 -7.65
CA SER A 302 -5.43 -8.42 -8.50
C SER A 302 -4.92 -7.01 -8.18
N ALA A 303 -4.18 -6.86 -7.08
CA ALA A 303 -3.72 -5.58 -6.55
C ALA A 303 -2.91 -4.72 -7.56
N ALA A 304 -2.09 -5.35 -8.41
CA ALA A 304 -1.25 -4.63 -9.38
C ALA A 304 -2.02 -3.99 -10.55
N SER A 305 -3.31 -4.28 -10.70
CA SER A 305 -4.10 -3.79 -11.85
C SER A 305 -5.53 -3.36 -11.51
N LEU A 306 -6.14 -3.92 -10.46
CA LEU A 306 -7.47 -3.55 -10.03
C LEU A 306 -7.44 -2.17 -9.38
N VAL A 307 -8.28 -1.25 -9.86
CA VAL A 307 -8.49 0.03 -9.18
C VAL A 307 -9.32 -0.22 -7.93
N HIS A 308 -8.73 0.11 -6.78
CA HIS A 308 -9.33 -0.15 -5.49
C HIS A 308 -8.86 0.88 -4.46
N HIS A 309 -9.50 0.86 -3.31
CA HIS A 309 -9.06 1.57 -2.12
C HIS A 309 -9.79 1.05 -0.89
N ARG A 310 -9.43 1.64 0.24
CA ARG A 310 -10.26 1.59 1.42
C ARG A 310 -10.58 3.02 1.79
N TYR A 311 -11.63 3.57 1.18
CA TYR A 311 -11.79 5.02 1.12
C TYR A 311 -11.98 5.62 2.50
N ARG A 312 -11.25 6.70 2.74
CA ARG A 312 -11.08 7.33 4.04
C ARG A 312 -12.19 8.35 4.23
N ASN A 313 -13.06 8.12 5.21
CA ASN A 313 -14.12 9.03 5.59
C ASN A 313 -14.18 9.12 7.12
N LYS A 314 -14.93 10.10 7.63
CA LYS A 314 -15.10 10.32 9.07
C LYS A 314 -16.18 9.42 9.70
N LYS A 315 -16.72 8.45 8.95
CA LYS A 315 -17.82 7.58 9.39
C LYS A 315 -17.29 6.24 9.88
N GLY A 316 -18.06 5.61 10.76
CA GLY A 316 -17.74 4.30 11.32
C GLY A 316 -16.69 4.35 12.43
N HIS A 317 -16.32 3.18 12.91
CA HIS A 317 -15.33 3.00 13.98
C HIS A 317 -13.90 2.85 13.43
N PRO A 318 -12.88 2.95 14.30
CA PRO A 318 -11.54 2.50 13.95
C PRO A 318 -11.59 1.04 13.49
N ARG A 319 -10.71 0.70 12.55
CA ARG A 319 -10.68 -0.64 11.94
C ARG A 319 -9.25 -1.15 11.86
N SER A 320 -9.16 -2.46 11.83
CA SER A 320 -7.94 -3.22 11.66
C SER A 320 -8.05 -4.08 10.42
N CYS A 321 -6.92 -4.37 9.78
CA CYS A 321 -6.88 -5.37 8.72
C CYS A 321 -5.52 -6.05 8.63
N VAL A 322 -5.54 -7.27 8.10
CA VAL A 322 -4.35 -7.97 7.62
C VAL A 322 -4.37 -8.00 6.09
N ILE A 323 -3.18 -7.83 5.50
CA ILE A 323 -3.00 -7.80 4.05
C ILE A 323 -1.76 -8.63 3.70
N TYR A 324 -1.96 -9.70 2.94
CA TYR A 324 -0.88 -10.56 2.45
C TYR A 324 -0.75 -10.34 0.94
N ALA A 325 0.46 -10.11 0.46
CA ALA A 325 0.76 -9.85 -0.94
C ALA A 325 1.54 -11.01 -1.56
N PHE A 326 1.23 -11.31 -2.82
CA PHE A 326 1.76 -12.46 -3.54
C PHE A 326 2.15 -12.10 -4.96
N HIS A 327 3.34 -12.55 -5.37
CA HIS A 327 3.86 -12.42 -6.73
C HIS A 327 4.06 -13.82 -7.33
N LEU A 328 4.22 -13.89 -8.65
CA LEU A 328 4.78 -15.07 -9.29
C LEU A 328 6.22 -15.28 -8.82
N ALA A 329 6.56 -16.51 -8.50
CA ALA A 329 7.92 -16.86 -8.10
C ALA A 329 8.96 -16.57 -9.19
N SER A 330 8.56 -16.64 -10.47
CA SER A 330 9.43 -16.31 -11.61
C SER A 330 9.73 -14.82 -11.74
N ASP A 331 8.77 -13.96 -11.41
CA ASP A 331 8.88 -12.50 -11.60
C ASP A 331 9.60 -11.83 -10.41
N HIS A 332 9.57 -12.51 -9.28
CA HIS A 332 10.25 -12.08 -8.08
C HIS A 332 10.76 -13.32 -7.34
N PRO A 333 11.94 -13.87 -7.68
CA PRO A 333 12.50 -14.98 -6.93
C PRO A 333 12.88 -14.53 -5.51
N GLY A 334 12.96 -15.47 -4.56
CA GLY A 334 13.40 -15.22 -3.19
C GLY A 334 12.54 -15.89 -2.11
N ALA A 335 12.88 -15.60 -0.86
CA ALA A 335 12.17 -16.03 0.35
C ALA A 335 11.65 -14.80 1.12
N LEU A 336 10.75 -15.00 2.09
CA LEU A 336 10.20 -13.91 2.90
C LEU A 336 10.87 -13.84 4.28
N GLY A 337 11.97 -13.09 4.42
CA GLY A 337 12.75 -13.03 5.68
C GLY A 337 13.76 -14.18 5.80
N ASP A 338 14.30 -14.43 6.99
CA ASP A 338 15.35 -15.43 7.23
C ASP A 338 14.86 -16.89 7.19
N PHE A 339 13.75 -17.19 6.50
CA PHE A 339 13.31 -18.56 6.24
C PHE A 339 14.15 -19.19 5.11
N THR A 340 15.46 -19.22 5.30
CA THR A 340 16.43 -19.93 4.46
C THR A 340 16.57 -21.40 4.89
N ASN A 341 15.50 -22.00 5.41
CA ASN A 341 15.52 -23.43 5.70
C ASN A 341 15.77 -24.18 4.40
N SER A 342 16.94 -24.82 4.31
CA SER A 342 17.43 -25.56 3.14
C SER A 342 16.70 -26.88 2.88
N GLY A 343 15.67 -27.18 3.69
CA GLY A 343 14.84 -28.37 3.54
C GLY A 343 13.73 -28.16 2.51
N VAL A 344 13.30 -29.26 1.89
CA VAL A 344 12.12 -29.26 1.02
C VAL A 344 10.90 -28.84 1.86
N PRO A 345 10.12 -27.83 1.44
CA PRO A 345 8.97 -27.35 2.20
C PRO A 345 7.95 -28.48 2.38
N GLN A 346 7.44 -28.63 3.61
CA GLN A 346 6.50 -29.69 3.98
C GLN A 346 5.05 -29.21 4.01
N THR A 347 4.83 -27.91 4.17
CA THR A 347 3.50 -27.31 4.23
C THR A 347 3.36 -26.18 3.21
N MET A 348 2.11 -25.83 2.88
CA MET A 348 1.82 -24.68 2.01
C MET A 348 2.38 -23.37 2.58
N VAL A 349 2.32 -23.20 3.91
CA VAL A 349 2.83 -21.99 4.57
C VAL A 349 4.36 -21.93 4.45
N ASP A 350 5.06 -23.04 4.67
CA ASP A 350 6.51 -23.09 4.52
C ASP A 350 6.95 -22.82 3.08
N LEU A 351 6.20 -23.32 2.10
CA LEU A 351 6.45 -23.02 0.69
C LEU A 351 6.27 -21.53 0.39
N LEU A 352 5.16 -20.93 0.83
CA LEU A 352 4.85 -19.52 0.56
C LEU A 352 5.84 -18.55 1.21
N LEU A 353 6.45 -18.93 2.33
CA LEU A 353 7.47 -18.16 3.05
C LEU A 353 8.91 -18.47 2.61
N GLY A 354 9.16 -19.69 2.15
CA GLY A 354 10.48 -20.17 1.75
C GLY A 354 10.92 -19.67 0.37
N TYR A 355 12.14 -20.07 -0.01
CA TYR A 355 12.72 -19.66 -1.29
C TYR A 355 11.98 -20.29 -2.47
N GLN A 356 11.58 -19.46 -3.43
CA GLN A 356 11.05 -19.88 -4.72
C GLN A 356 11.68 -19.06 -5.84
N ASP A 357 11.92 -19.66 -7.00
CA ASP A 357 12.51 -19.01 -8.19
C ASP A 357 11.72 -19.24 -9.49
N GLY A 358 10.61 -19.98 -9.43
CA GLY A 358 9.80 -20.32 -10.60
C GLY A 358 10.40 -21.37 -11.54
N SER A 359 11.49 -22.04 -11.18
CA SER A 359 12.05 -23.18 -11.93
C SER A 359 11.07 -24.38 -11.99
N GLU A 360 11.32 -25.31 -12.91
CA GLU A 360 10.53 -26.55 -13.05
C GLU A 360 10.44 -27.33 -11.73
N SER A 361 11.56 -27.44 -10.99
CA SER A 361 11.58 -28.10 -9.68
C SER A 361 10.67 -27.41 -8.64
N ASN A 362 10.57 -26.09 -8.70
CA ASN A 362 9.68 -25.31 -7.86
C ASN A 362 8.21 -25.47 -8.29
N ILE A 363 7.94 -25.56 -9.59
CA ILE A 363 6.60 -25.87 -10.11
C ILE A 363 6.14 -27.25 -9.60
N ASP A 364 7.00 -28.27 -9.69
CA ASP A 364 6.68 -29.63 -9.24
C ASP A 364 6.42 -29.68 -7.73
N THR A 365 7.26 -29.02 -6.94
CA THR A 365 7.10 -28.92 -5.49
C THR A 365 5.80 -28.21 -5.12
N PHE A 366 5.50 -27.08 -5.79
CA PHE A 366 4.29 -26.30 -5.58
C PHE A 366 3.02 -27.11 -5.90
N CYS A 367 2.97 -27.74 -7.07
CA CYS A 367 1.85 -28.59 -7.49
C CYS A 367 1.69 -29.82 -6.58
N SER A 368 2.79 -30.44 -6.14
CA SER A 368 2.74 -31.59 -5.23
C SER A 368 2.17 -31.22 -3.86
N LEU A 369 2.55 -30.07 -3.30
CA LEU A 369 1.99 -29.57 -2.04
C LEU A 369 0.51 -29.21 -2.19
N LEU A 370 0.10 -28.54 -3.26
CA LEU A 370 -1.32 -28.28 -3.51
C LEU A 370 -2.12 -29.58 -3.66
N ARG A 371 -1.58 -30.57 -4.37
CA ARG A 371 -2.17 -31.92 -4.46
C ARG A 371 -2.34 -32.56 -3.09
N SER A 372 -1.36 -32.46 -2.20
CA SER A 372 -1.46 -33.01 -0.84
C SER A 372 -2.62 -32.40 -0.03
N THR A 373 -3.01 -31.16 -0.37
CA THR A 373 -4.13 -30.43 0.25
C THR A 373 -5.42 -30.44 -0.57
N ALA A 374 -5.47 -31.16 -1.69
CA ALA A 374 -6.57 -31.07 -2.64
C ALA A 374 -7.93 -31.51 -2.08
N ALA A 375 -7.96 -32.43 -1.10
CA ALA A 375 -9.18 -32.78 -0.38
C ALA A 375 -9.76 -31.57 0.40
N ALA A 376 -8.91 -30.82 1.10
CA ALA A 376 -9.34 -29.60 1.80
C ALA A 376 -9.81 -28.50 0.81
N ILE A 377 -9.26 -28.47 -0.40
CA ILE A 377 -9.74 -27.60 -1.49
C ILE A 377 -11.16 -28.01 -1.92
N GLU A 378 -11.39 -29.30 -2.14
CA GLU A 378 -12.71 -29.84 -2.50
C GLU A 378 -13.75 -29.56 -1.40
N ASP A 379 -13.43 -29.89 -0.15
CA ASP A 379 -14.31 -29.67 1.01
C ASP A 379 -14.69 -28.19 1.12
N LYS A 380 -13.71 -27.27 0.98
CA LYS A 380 -13.97 -25.83 1.07
C LYS A 380 -14.81 -25.30 -0.10
N ILE A 381 -14.64 -25.85 -1.30
CA ILE A 381 -15.50 -25.51 -2.46
C ILE A 381 -16.94 -25.93 -2.17
N ASP A 382 -17.14 -27.14 -1.65
CA ASP A 382 -18.46 -27.65 -1.32
C ASP A 382 -19.13 -26.84 -0.21
N GLU A 383 -18.38 -26.43 0.83
CA GLU A 383 -18.84 -25.48 1.84
C GLU A 383 -19.27 -24.15 1.23
N ILE A 384 -18.41 -23.50 0.42
CA ILE A 384 -18.68 -22.17 -0.17
C ILE A 384 -19.90 -22.17 -1.10
N LEU A 385 -20.14 -23.29 -1.78
CA LEU A 385 -21.25 -23.43 -2.73
C LEU A 385 -22.52 -24.01 -2.09
N ASN A 386 -22.46 -24.45 -0.84
CA ASN A 386 -23.62 -24.88 -0.07
C ASN A 386 -24.34 -23.66 0.52
N GLN A 387 -25.59 -23.45 0.11
CA GLN A 387 -26.41 -22.32 0.57
C GLN A 387 -26.75 -22.35 2.06
N GLU A 388 -26.66 -23.52 2.71
CA GLU A 388 -26.92 -23.69 4.14
C GLU A 388 -25.67 -23.51 5.00
N HIS A 389 -24.49 -23.45 4.39
CA HIS A 389 -23.23 -23.28 5.11
C HIS A 389 -22.94 -21.81 5.41
N THR A 390 -22.19 -21.54 6.47
CA THR A 390 -21.85 -20.16 6.85
C THR A 390 -20.88 -19.52 5.87
N SER A 391 -19.90 -20.28 5.36
CA SER A 391 -18.97 -19.79 4.34
C SER A 391 -19.67 -19.67 2.99
N CYS A 392 -19.52 -18.54 2.30
CA CYS A 392 -20.10 -18.39 0.97
C CYS A 392 -19.29 -17.44 0.07
N LEU A 393 -19.51 -17.57 -1.24
CA LEU A 393 -19.05 -16.60 -2.24
C LEU A 393 -20.06 -15.45 -2.30
N ILE A 394 -19.60 -14.23 -2.05
CA ILE A 394 -20.47 -13.05 -2.04
C ILE A 394 -20.72 -12.58 -3.48
N SER A 395 -22.00 -12.34 -3.82
CA SER A 395 -22.38 -11.71 -5.08
C SER A 395 -22.11 -10.20 -5.05
N THR A 396 -21.19 -9.74 -5.90
CA THR A 396 -20.82 -8.32 -6.03
C THR A 396 -21.99 -7.45 -6.50
N VAL A 397 -22.97 -8.00 -7.23
CA VAL A 397 -24.15 -7.26 -7.70
C VAL A 397 -24.92 -6.62 -6.53
N SER A 398 -25.04 -7.33 -5.41
CA SER A 398 -25.74 -6.83 -4.21
C SER A 398 -24.99 -5.72 -3.46
N LEU A 399 -23.70 -5.54 -3.77
CA LEU A 399 -22.79 -4.59 -3.12
C LEU A 399 -22.47 -3.37 -4.01
N ALA A 400 -23.06 -3.30 -5.21
CA ALA A 400 -22.83 -2.22 -6.13
C ALA A 400 -23.49 -0.92 -5.62
N LEU A 401 -22.69 0.14 -5.54
CA LEU A 401 -23.17 1.48 -5.19
C LEU A 401 -24.08 2.01 -6.31
N SER A 402 -25.18 2.66 -5.92
CA SER A 402 -26.12 3.27 -6.86
C SER A 402 -26.67 4.60 -6.34
N GLY A 403 -27.17 5.43 -7.24
CA GLY A 403 -27.79 6.72 -6.93
C GLY A 403 -26.95 7.58 -5.97
N ARG A 404 -27.54 7.94 -4.82
CA ARG A 404 -26.91 8.83 -3.83
C ARG A 404 -25.63 8.26 -3.22
N ASP A 405 -25.52 6.93 -3.09
CA ASP A 405 -24.34 6.32 -2.46
C ASP A 405 -23.13 6.38 -3.40
N LEU A 406 -23.34 6.17 -4.70
CA LEU A 406 -22.30 6.36 -5.72
C LEU A 406 -21.84 7.83 -5.79
N ASP A 407 -22.79 8.78 -5.75
CA ASP A 407 -22.48 10.22 -5.71
C ASP A 407 -21.72 10.62 -4.44
N CYS A 408 -22.07 10.01 -3.30
CA CYS A 408 -21.38 10.22 -2.03
C CYS A 408 -19.94 9.70 -2.12
N TRP A 409 -19.75 8.47 -2.58
CA TRP A 409 -18.42 7.88 -2.79
C TRP A 409 -17.55 8.76 -3.68
N ARG A 410 -18.07 9.17 -4.85
CA ARG A 410 -17.32 10.04 -5.79
C ARG A 410 -16.89 11.35 -5.14
N ARG A 411 -17.75 11.94 -4.33
CA ARG A 411 -17.46 13.19 -3.60
C ARG A 411 -16.39 12.99 -2.54
N GLU A 412 -16.45 11.91 -1.77
CA GLU A 412 -15.44 11.59 -0.76
C GLU A 412 -14.06 11.37 -1.40
N VAL A 413 -13.99 10.65 -2.53
CA VAL A 413 -12.74 10.41 -3.26
C VAL A 413 -12.12 11.71 -3.77
N THR A 414 -12.94 12.59 -4.35
CA THR A 414 -12.46 13.80 -5.04
C THR A 414 -12.24 15.01 -4.13
N ARG A 415 -12.82 15.00 -2.92
CA ARG A 415 -12.75 16.14 -1.99
C ARG A 415 -11.99 15.85 -0.70
N ALA A 416 -11.44 14.66 -0.53
CA ALA A 416 -10.63 14.34 0.66
C ALA A 416 -9.41 15.31 0.76
N PRO A 417 -9.16 15.90 1.94
CA PRO A 417 -8.06 16.84 2.13
C PRO A 417 -6.71 16.13 2.03
N SER A 418 -5.69 16.76 1.45
CA SER A 418 -4.34 16.19 1.43
C SER A 418 -3.73 16.11 2.83
N ALA A 419 -2.75 15.24 3.03
CA ALA A 419 -1.96 15.21 4.28
C ALA A 419 -1.39 16.60 4.65
N SER A 420 -0.95 17.37 3.65
CA SER A 420 -0.47 18.74 3.85
C SER A 420 -1.57 19.70 4.30
N GLN A 421 -2.79 19.58 3.78
CA GLN A 421 -3.92 20.41 4.22
C GLN A 421 -4.24 20.13 5.70
N LEU A 422 -4.34 18.86 6.09
CA LEU A 422 -4.57 18.48 7.48
C LEU A 422 -3.44 18.96 8.41
N LYS A 423 -2.18 18.84 7.97
CA LYS A 423 -1.01 19.37 8.69
C LYS A 423 -1.19 20.85 9.04
N TYR A 424 -1.67 21.66 8.10
CA TYR A 424 -1.90 23.09 8.34
C TYR A 424 -3.14 23.36 9.20
N GLU A 425 -4.24 22.63 8.98
CA GLU A 425 -5.47 22.73 9.78
C GLU A 425 -5.22 22.38 11.26
N ASP A 426 -4.36 21.40 11.54
CA ASP A 426 -3.96 21.00 12.88
C ASP A 426 -2.89 21.92 13.50
N GLY A 427 -2.51 23.00 12.80
CA GLY A 427 -1.57 24.00 13.30
C GLY A 427 -0.12 23.53 13.36
N HIS A 428 0.26 22.53 12.57
CA HIS A 428 1.64 22.02 12.47
C HIS A 428 2.44 22.77 11.41
N PHE A 429 2.69 24.05 11.67
CA PHE A 429 3.53 24.91 10.84
C PHE A 429 4.45 25.79 11.71
N LEU A 430 5.53 26.27 11.10
CA LEU A 430 6.52 27.13 11.73
C LEU A 430 6.25 28.60 11.35
N SER A 431 5.26 29.22 12.00
CA SER A 431 5.01 30.66 11.87
C SER A 431 4.50 31.19 13.21
N PHE A 432 5.30 32.03 13.85
CA PHE A 432 5.03 32.59 15.16
C PHE A 432 5.11 34.11 15.11
N PRO A 433 4.26 34.82 15.89
CA PRO A 433 4.34 36.27 16.00
C PRO A 433 5.57 36.72 16.81
N GLU A 434 6.01 35.94 17.80
CA GLU A 434 7.21 36.25 18.57
C GLU A 434 8.52 35.89 17.84
N SER A 435 9.60 36.58 18.20
CA SER A 435 10.97 36.24 17.75
C SER A 435 11.56 34.99 18.41
N ASN A 436 10.98 34.54 19.51
CA ASN A 436 11.53 33.48 20.35
C ASN A 436 10.43 32.45 20.65
N ILE A 437 10.77 31.17 20.56
CA ILE A 437 9.94 30.06 21.02
C ILE A 437 10.81 29.10 21.83
N SER A 438 10.21 28.29 22.71
CA SER A 438 10.97 27.29 23.46
C SER A 438 11.50 26.19 22.53
N ARG A 439 12.66 25.61 22.90
CA ARG A 439 13.23 24.45 22.18
C ARG A 439 12.21 23.33 22.01
N ASP A 440 11.53 22.99 23.10
CA ASP A 440 10.59 21.88 23.12
C ASP A 440 9.39 22.11 22.20
N LEU A 441 8.92 23.36 22.09
CA LEU A 441 7.86 23.72 21.16
C LEU A 441 8.33 23.59 19.70
N LEU A 442 9.55 24.02 19.38
CA LEU A 442 10.12 23.87 18.04
C LEU A 442 10.26 22.39 17.66
N VAL A 443 10.82 21.57 18.56
CA VAL A 443 10.97 20.13 18.38
C VAL A 443 9.62 19.45 18.16
N ASP A 444 8.61 19.79 18.96
CA ASP A 444 7.25 19.24 18.80
C ASP A 444 6.61 19.64 17.47
N LYS A 445 6.75 20.90 17.05
CA LYS A 445 6.19 21.38 15.78
C LYS A 445 6.87 20.76 14.57
N LEU A 446 8.20 20.66 14.57
CA LEU A 446 8.97 20.00 13.52
C LEU A 446 8.62 18.51 13.43
N SER A 447 8.66 17.80 14.56
CA SER A 447 8.34 16.36 14.58
C SER A 447 6.90 16.08 14.15
N SER A 448 5.94 16.93 14.56
CA SER A 448 4.56 16.83 14.10
C SER A 448 4.47 17.06 12.59
N ALA A 449 5.08 18.13 12.06
CA ALA A 449 5.05 18.41 10.63
C ALA A 449 5.65 17.25 9.80
N MET A 450 6.81 16.71 10.22
CA MET A 450 7.44 15.55 9.59
C MET A 450 6.58 14.29 9.69
N ALA A 451 5.84 14.10 10.79
CA ALA A 451 4.91 12.99 10.94
C ALA A 451 3.75 13.04 9.93
N PHE A 452 3.36 14.23 9.45
CA PHE A 452 2.45 14.38 8.32
C PHE A 452 3.16 14.18 6.98
N ASP A 453 4.31 14.82 6.79
CA ASP A 453 5.02 14.86 5.50
C ASP A 453 5.49 13.48 5.02
N LYS A 454 5.83 12.56 5.93
CA LYS A 454 6.15 11.16 5.58
C LYS A 454 4.99 10.36 4.98
N HIS A 455 3.77 10.88 5.09
CA HIS A 455 2.55 10.34 4.47
C HIS A 455 2.06 11.15 3.27
N GLY A 456 2.80 12.21 2.90
CA GLY A 456 2.55 13.01 1.72
C GLY A 456 2.78 12.22 0.43
N LEU A 457 2.34 12.79 -0.69
CA LEU A 457 2.52 12.19 -2.02
C LEU A 457 3.98 12.32 -2.44
N LEU A 458 4.77 11.27 -2.17
CA LEU A 458 6.08 11.12 -2.76
C LEU A 458 5.91 10.55 -4.16
N ASP A 459 6.10 11.38 -5.19
CA ASP A 459 6.06 10.90 -6.57
C ASP A 459 7.43 10.32 -6.95
N LEU A 460 7.58 9.02 -6.72
CA LEU A 460 8.78 8.26 -7.08
C LEU A 460 8.60 7.57 -8.43
N ILE A 461 9.72 7.36 -9.15
CA ILE A 461 9.74 6.67 -10.44
C ILE A 461 9.87 5.17 -10.22
N ILE A 462 9.07 4.38 -10.92
CA ILE A 462 9.10 2.91 -10.96
C ILE A 462 9.55 2.49 -12.35
N TYR A 463 10.46 1.53 -12.43
CA TYR A 463 11.10 1.13 -13.67
C TYR A 463 10.76 -0.31 -14.03
N GLN A 464 10.84 -0.62 -15.33
CA GLN A 464 10.50 -1.95 -15.83
C GLN A 464 11.43 -3.05 -15.34
N ASP A 465 12.71 -2.73 -15.13
CA ASP A 465 13.71 -3.66 -14.60
C ASP A 465 13.58 -3.90 -13.08
N GLY A 466 12.74 -3.12 -12.40
CA GLY A 466 12.46 -3.24 -10.98
C GLY A 466 13.61 -2.79 -10.08
N HIS A 467 14.52 -1.95 -10.56
CA HIS A 467 15.63 -1.49 -9.71
C HIS A 467 15.16 -0.64 -8.52
N GLU A 468 13.92 -0.13 -8.53
CA GLU A 468 13.33 0.55 -7.38
C GLU A 468 13.07 -0.38 -6.18
N GLU A 469 13.04 -1.70 -6.36
CA GLU A 469 12.75 -2.66 -5.29
C GLU A 469 13.72 -2.51 -4.11
N ILE A 470 14.99 -2.21 -4.39
CA ILE A 470 16.03 -2.05 -3.36
C ILE A 470 15.72 -0.91 -2.38
N ARG A 471 14.96 0.13 -2.77
CA ARG A 471 14.65 1.28 -1.91
C ARG A 471 13.44 1.06 -1.01
N LYS A 472 12.65 0.00 -1.24
CA LYS A 472 11.42 -0.29 -0.48
C LYS A 472 11.67 -0.45 1.03
N PRO A 473 12.73 -1.16 1.51
CA PRO A 473 13.03 -1.24 2.93
C PRO A 473 13.24 0.13 3.62
N ALA A 474 14.00 1.05 3.01
CA ALA A 474 14.22 2.38 3.54
C ALA A 474 12.94 3.21 3.55
N ARG A 475 12.18 3.18 2.46
CA ARG A 475 10.86 3.85 2.40
C ARG A 475 9.92 3.34 3.48
N LYS A 476 9.84 2.01 3.66
CA LYS A 476 9.03 1.38 4.72
C LYS A 476 9.47 1.89 6.08
N SER A 477 10.78 1.92 6.35
CA SER A 477 11.34 2.40 7.62
C SER A 477 10.94 3.85 7.92
N ILE A 478 11.07 4.76 6.95
CA ILE A 478 10.65 6.17 7.09
C ILE A 478 9.14 6.26 7.36
N TRP A 479 8.35 5.54 6.57
CA TRP A 479 6.90 5.53 6.69
C TRP A 479 6.42 5.03 8.05
N THR A 480 7.14 4.09 8.66
CA THR A 480 6.84 3.50 9.97
C THR A 480 7.46 4.23 11.15
N LEU A 481 8.19 5.32 10.96
CA LEU A 481 8.72 6.09 12.10
C LEU A 481 7.57 6.68 12.94
N SER A 482 7.65 6.47 14.26
CA SER A 482 6.74 7.09 15.22
C SER A 482 7.07 8.57 15.39
N LYS A 483 6.10 9.38 15.84
CA LYS A 483 6.34 10.79 16.14
C LYS A 483 7.42 10.95 17.21
N ASP A 484 7.43 10.11 18.24
CA ASP A 484 8.40 10.20 19.33
C ASP A 484 9.83 9.91 18.86
N HIS A 485 10.01 8.94 17.96
CA HIS A 485 11.33 8.69 17.37
C HIS A 485 11.77 9.85 16.47
N ILE A 486 10.86 10.43 15.68
CA ILE A 486 11.16 11.66 14.93
C ILE A 486 11.55 12.78 15.89
N LYS A 487 10.86 12.92 17.02
CA LYS A 487 11.14 13.92 18.06
C LYS A 487 12.56 13.77 18.63
N GLU A 488 12.97 12.54 18.93
CA GLU A 488 14.32 12.20 19.41
C GLU A 488 15.40 12.58 18.39
N VAL A 489 15.21 12.20 17.13
CA VAL A 489 16.14 12.53 16.04
C VAL A 489 16.21 14.04 15.85
N VAL A 490 15.07 14.73 15.71
CA VAL A 490 15.03 16.19 15.56
C VAL A 490 15.72 16.88 16.73
N GLY A 491 15.42 16.49 17.97
CA GLY A 491 16.05 17.07 19.17
C GLY A 491 17.57 16.91 19.19
N SER A 492 18.08 15.78 18.70
CA SER A 492 19.53 15.52 18.63
C SER A 492 20.24 16.39 17.59
N TRP A 493 19.56 16.72 16.48
CA TRP A 493 20.11 17.53 15.40
C TRP A 493 19.86 19.03 15.56
N LEU A 494 18.89 19.41 16.39
CA LEU A 494 18.45 20.80 16.54
C LEU A 494 19.60 21.76 16.90
N PRO A 495 20.55 21.44 17.81
CA PRO A 495 21.67 22.32 18.14
C PRO A 495 22.53 22.75 16.94
N ALA A 496 22.58 21.94 15.87
CA ALA A 496 23.34 22.27 14.66
C ALA A 496 22.66 23.33 13.78
N VAL A 497 21.34 23.52 13.91
CA VAL A 497 20.54 24.43 13.07
C VAL A 497 19.97 25.63 13.85
N GLU A 498 19.94 25.57 15.19
CA GLU A 498 19.44 26.64 16.07
C GLU A 498 20.15 27.99 15.87
N ALA A 499 21.41 27.97 15.43
CA ALA A 499 22.21 29.17 15.19
C ALA A 499 22.18 29.67 13.73
N TYR A 500 21.50 28.97 12.81
CA TYR A 500 21.46 29.33 11.40
C TYR A 500 20.34 30.33 11.10
N ASN A 501 20.71 31.46 10.49
CA ASN A 501 19.75 32.48 10.05
C ASN A 501 19.26 32.14 8.63
N PHE A 502 18.11 31.49 8.53
CA PHE A 502 17.51 31.17 7.23
C PHE A 502 17.04 32.44 6.50
N THR A 503 17.27 32.48 5.21
CA THR A 503 16.92 33.54 4.27
C THR A 503 16.15 32.94 3.10
N ILE A 504 15.57 33.78 2.23
CA ILE A 504 14.92 33.27 1.00
C ILE A 504 15.91 32.56 0.06
N ARG A 505 17.22 32.83 0.18
CA ARG A 505 18.25 32.14 -0.60
C ARG A 505 18.43 30.69 -0.18
N ASP A 506 18.02 30.35 1.05
CA ASP A 506 18.04 28.97 1.54
C ASP A 506 16.86 28.15 1.02
N VAL A 507 15.84 28.81 0.45
CA VAL A 507 14.81 28.17 -0.38
C VAL A 507 15.42 27.95 -1.76
N GLN A 508 16.18 26.87 -1.87
CA GLN A 508 16.84 26.46 -3.10
C GLN A 508 15.80 26.08 -4.15
N ASP A 509 16.06 26.43 -5.41
CA ASP A 509 15.26 25.93 -6.52
C ASP A 509 15.51 24.42 -6.70
N PRO A 510 14.58 23.69 -7.37
CA PRO A 510 14.71 22.24 -7.55
C PRO A 510 16.04 21.78 -8.17
N ALA A 511 16.65 22.56 -9.08
CA ALA A 511 17.92 22.17 -9.70
C ALA A 511 19.09 22.32 -8.72
N SER A 512 19.10 23.36 -7.89
CA SER A 512 20.09 23.52 -6.83
C SER A 512 19.97 22.44 -5.76
N LEU A 513 18.74 22.07 -5.36
CA LEU A 513 18.50 20.93 -4.45
C LEU A 513 18.99 19.62 -5.06
N GLN A 514 18.77 19.40 -6.36
CA GLN A 514 19.28 18.24 -7.08
C GLN A 514 20.82 18.19 -7.04
N ILE A 515 21.52 19.31 -7.28
CA ILE A 515 22.99 19.34 -7.22
C ILE A 515 23.51 18.99 -5.81
N GLU A 516 22.95 19.60 -4.76
CA GLU A 516 23.38 19.30 -3.39
C GLU A 516 23.07 17.86 -2.99
N ALA A 517 21.91 17.34 -3.40
CA ALA A 517 21.55 15.96 -3.14
C ALA A 517 22.48 15.00 -3.93
N GLN A 518 22.91 15.33 -5.16
CA GLN A 518 23.91 14.56 -5.90
C GLN A 518 25.23 14.49 -5.14
N LYS A 519 25.69 15.62 -4.58
CA LYS A 519 26.91 15.64 -3.75
C LYS A 519 26.78 14.74 -2.53
N VAL A 520 25.63 14.78 -1.83
CA VAL A 520 25.36 13.88 -0.70
C VAL A 520 25.41 12.43 -1.15
N ALA A 521 24.77 12.10 -2.26
CA ALA A 521 24.75 10.73 -2.78
C ALA A 521 26.16 10.26 -3.22
N SER A 522 26.94 11.11 -3.88
CA SER A 522 28.34 10.82 -4.23
C SER A 522 29.20 10.62 -2.99
N ASN A 523 29.06 11.45 -1.95
CA ASN A 523 29.80 11.27 -0.69
C ASN A 523 29.43 9.95 0.01
N ILE A 524 28.16 9.55 -0.05
CA ILE A 524 27.71 8.24 0.44
C ILE A 524 28.37 7.13 -0.39
N GLN A 525 28.37 7.24 -1.73
CA GLN A 525 28.98 6.27 -2.63
C GLN A 525 30.50 6.13 -2.44
N GLU A 526 31.19 7.23 -2.13
CA GLU A 526 32.63 7.22 -1.83
C GLU A 526 32.92 6.62 -0.44
N SER A 527 32.03 6.86 0.53
CA SER A 527 32.18 6.38 1.91
C SER A 527 31.76 4.92 2.10
N PHE A 528 30.94 4.39 1.20
CA PHE A 528 30.45 3.01 1.23
C PHE A 528 30.68 2.34 -0.15
N PRO A 529 31.56 1.33 -0.26
CA PRO A 529 31.89 0.71 -1.55
C PRO A 529 30.68 0.10 -2.25
N THR A 530 30.79 -0.05 -3.59
CA THR A 530 29.74 -0.44 -4.53
C THR A 530 28.83 -1.54 -3.99
N VAL A 531 27.57 -1.20 -3.76
CA VAL A 531 26.52 -2.18 -3.50
C VAL A 531 26.31 -2.98 -4.79
N HIS A 532 26.48 -4.30 -4.71
CA HIS A 532 26.16 -5.20 -5.80
C HIS A 532 24.63 -5.39 -5.86
N PHE A 533 24.00 -4.77 -6.86
CA PHE A 533 22.53 -4.65 -7.03
C PHE A 533 21.84 -5.96 -7.43
N ASP A 534 22.61 -6.99 -7.79
CA ASP A 534 22.16 -8.27 -8.34
C ASP A 534 21.82 -9.32 -7.26
N ARG A 535 22.04 -9.01 -5.97
CA ARG A 535 21.68 -9.91 -4.86
C ARG A 535 21.15 -9.13 -3.67
N GLU A 536 19.95 -9.49 -3.19
CA GLU A 536 19.50 -9.04 -1.86
C GLU A 536 20.55 -9.47 -0.83
N SER A 537 21.16 -8.49 -0.14
CA SER A 537 22.06 -8.80 0.97
C SER A 537 21.26 -9.50 2.08
N ILE A 538 21.78 -10.63 2.56
CA ILE A 538 21.22 -11.35 3.70
C ILE A 538 21.49 -10.58 5.01
N ASP A 539 22.48 -9.68 5.03
CA ASP A 539 22.75 -8.81 6.17
C ASP A 539 21.77 -7.63 6.25
N PRO A 540 20.91 -7.55 7.29
CA PRO A 540 19.90 -6.51 7.42
C PRO A 540 20.47 -5.09 7.50
N HIS A 541 21.69 -4.94 8.03
CA HIS A 541 22.33 -3.63 8.14
C HIS A 541 22.76 -3.12 6.76
N THR A 542 23.47 -3.94 5.99
CA THR A 542 23.87 -3.66 4.61
C THR A 542 22.64 -3.38 3.74
N GLN A 543 21.58 -4.19 3.85
CA GLN A 543 20.33 -3.96 3.11
C GLN A 543 19.71 -2.58 3.42
N ARG A 544 19.67 -2.17 4.69
CA ARG A 544 19.17 -0.83 5.07
C ARG A 544 20.02 0.29 4.49
N VAL A 545 21.33 0.19 4.57
CA VAL A 545 22.26 1.21 4.05
C VAL A 545 22.12 1.32 2.53
N SER A 546 22.16 0.20 1.81
CA SER A 546 21.96 0.14 0.36
C SER A 546 20.59 0.70 -0.07
N SER A 547 19.55 0.33 0.68
CA SER A 547 18.19 0.80 0.44
C SER A 547 18.05 2.32 0.61
N MET A 548 18.67 2.86 1.67
CA MET A 548 18.68 4.30 1.94
C MET A 548 19.49 5.06 0.89
N HIS A 549 20.63 4.50 0.48
CA HIS A 549 21.48 5.07 -0.57
C HIS A 549 20.70 5.20 -1.88
N GLN A 550 20.04 4.13 -2.35
CA GLN A 550 19.23 4.21 -3.57
C GLN A 550 18.07 5.20 -3.43
N LEU A 551 17.38 5.22 -2.28
CA LEU A 551 16.29 6.17 -2.06
C LEU A 551 16.75 7.62 -2.19
N ILE A 552 17.93 7.94 -1.64
CA ILE A 552 18.52 9.28 -1.78
C ILE A 552 18.79 9.56 -3.26
N LEU A 553 19.51 8.67 -3.97
CA LEU A 553 19.80 8.82 -5.40
C LEU A 553 18.55 9.07 -6.25
N ASP A 554 17.45 8.38 -5.98
CA ASP A 554 16.21 8.53 -6.74
C ASP A 554 15.50 9.86 -6.45
N LEU A 555 15.54 10.32 -5.20
CA LEU A 555 15.02 11.64 -4.82
C LEU A 555 15.79 12.78 -5.50
N VAL A 556 17.10 12.57 -5.67
CA VAL A 556 18.02 13.48 -6.33
C VAL A 556 17.82 13.50 -7.84
N CYS A 557 17.68 12.32 -8.45
CA CYS A 557 17.62 12.14 -9.90
C CYS A 557 16.27 12.51 -10.52
N LYS A 558 15.37 13.21 -9.82
CA LYS A 558 14.16 13.80 -10.41
C LYS A 558 14.56 14.66 -11.61
N ARG A 559 14.46 14.07 -12.80
CA ARG A 559 14.37 14.80 -14.06
C ARG A 559 13.00 15.48 -14.03
N VAL A 560 12.99 16.73 -13.57
CA VAL A 560 11.84 17.63 -13.76
C VAL A 560 11.65 17.86 -15.25
#